data_AF-A0A521U5J0-F1
#
_entry.id   AF-A0A521U5J0-F1
#
_cell.length_a   1.000
_cell.length_b   1.000
_cell.length_c   1.000
_cell.angle_alpha   90.00
_cell.angle_beta   90.00
_cell.angle_gamma   90.00
#
_symmetry.space_group_name_H-M   'P 1'
#
loop_
_entity.id
_entity.type
_entity.pdbx_description
1 polymer ?
#
loop_
_entity_poly.entity_id
_entity_poly.type
_entity_poly.pdbx_seq_one_letter_code
_entity_poly.pdbx_strand_id
1 'polypeptide(L)'
;MTDGQIWQLIRIVGKGEFLSCLSLQSEEELRSIGPDQLTCIQDLSRRNARKITRLLVHEAIGQDSIQTSAQAEQYLEQRLAFFGDLIPNDVKDQIRENFGTLTAMWGS
;
A
#
# COMPACT_ATOMS: atom_id res chain seq x y z
N MET A 1 -7.96 -8.04 9.28
CA MET A 1 -7.30 -8.11 7.97
C MET A 1 -8.17 -8.93 7.04
N THR A 2 -8.43 -8.45 5.82
CA THR A 2 -9.28 -9.12 4.83
C THR A 2 -8.43 -9.58 3.64
N ASP A 3 -8.88 -10.62 2.94
CA ASP A 3 -8.22 -11.14 1.73
C ASP A 3 -7.98 -10.05 0.69
N GLY A 4 -8.92 -9.11 0.53
CA GLY A 4 -8.79 -7.99 -0.39
C GLY A 4 -7.61 -7.07 -0.08
N GLN A 5 -7.31 -6.83 1.19
CA GLN A 5 -6.16 -6.03 1.60
C GLN A 5 -4.84 -6.72 1.26
N ILE A 6 -4.76 -8.03 1.52
CA ILE A 6 -3.59 -8.87 1.22
C ILE A 6 -3.32 -8.89 -0.28
N TRP A 7 -4.34 -9.11 -1.11
CA TRP A 7 -4.20 -9.15 -2.56
C TRP A 7 -3.75 -7.80 -3.15
N GLN A 8 -4.27 -6.69 -2.63
CA GLN A 8 -3.81 -5.37 -3.06
C GLN A 8 -2.33 -5.16 -2.69
N LEU A 9 -1.90 -5.58 -1.50
CA LEU A 9 -0.50 -5.47 -1.12
C LEU A 9 0.40 -6.38 -1.96
N ILE A 10 -0.01 -7.62 -2.24
CA ILE A 10 0.66 -8.56 -3.16
C ILE A 10 0.86 -7.93 -4.54
N ARG A 11 -0.16 -7.25 -5.08
CA ARG A 11 -0.07 -6.57 -6.38
C ARG A 11 1.00 -5.46 -6.36
N ILE A 12 1.18 -4.79 -5.23
CA ILE A 12 2.12 -3.68 -5.08
C ILE A 12 3.56 -4.17 -4.93
N VAL A 13 3.80 -5.06 -3.97
CA VAL A 13 5.15 -5.53 -3.66
C VAL A 13 5.60 -6.63 -4.62
N GLY A 14 4.65 -7.38 -5.19
CA GLY A 14 4.89 -8.51 -6.08
C GLY A 14 4.72 -9.83 -5.35
N LYS A 15 4.07 -10.80 -6.02
CA LYS A 15 3.74 -12.13 -5.46
C LYS A 15 4.95 -12.86 -4.88
N GLY A 16 6.05 -12.94 -5.63
CA GLY A 16 7.25 -13.66 -5.19
C GLY A 16 7.85 -13.07 -3.91
N GLU A 17 7.97 -11.74 -3.86
CA GLU A 17 8.51 -11.04 -2.68
C GLU A 17 7.59 -11.20 -1.47
N PHE A 18 6.27 -11.14 -1.68
CA PHE A 18 5.28 -11.32 -0.63
C PHE A 18 5.30 -12.73 -0.04
N LEU A 19 5.24 -13.77 -0.88
CA LEU A 19 5.26 -15.16 -0.43
C LEU A 19 6.59 -15.48 0.27
N SER A 20 7.71 -15.02 -0.29
CA SER A 20 9.03 -15.20 0.33
C SER A 20 9.12 -14.51 1.70
N CYS A 21 8.53 -13.33 1.87
CA CYS A 21 8.54 -12.61 3.15
C CYS A 21 7.76 -13.35 4.24
N LEU A 22 6.68 -14.03 3.85
CA LEU A 22 5.85 -14.81 4.77
C LEU A 22 6.29 -16.26 4.90
N SER A 23 7.37 -16.66 4.23
CA SER A 23 7.83 -18.07 4.12
C SER A 23 6.74 -19.03 3.61
N LEU A 24 5.85 -18.54 2.76
CA LEU A 24 4.75 -19.33 2.18
C LEU A 24 5.20 -19.95 0.86
N GLN A 25 4.74 -21.17 0.59
CA GLN A 25 5.04 -21.86 -0.67
C GLN A 25 4.00 -21.59 -1.76
N SER A 26 2.77 -21.23 -1.35
CA SER A 26 1.64 -21.03 -2.26
C SER A 26 0.68 -19.94 -1.78
N GLU A 27 -0.20 -19.48 -2.67
CA GLU A 27 -1.27 -18.53 -2.33
C GLU A 27 -2.39 -19.16 -1.49
N GLU A 28 -2.52 -20.49 -1.50
CA GLU A 28 -3.52 -21.20 -0.70
C GLU A 28 -3.26 -21.02 0.80
N GLU A 29 -1.98 -20.87 1.17
CA GLU A 29 -1.55 -20.63 2.55
C GLU A 29 -1.85 -19.21 3.04
N LEU A 30 -2.27 -18.28 2.16
CA LEU A 30 -2.70 -16.93 2.55
C LEU A 30 -3.90 -16.95 3.50
N ARG A 31 -4.72 -18.02 3.47
CA ARG A 31 -5.86 -18.22 4.37
C ARG A 31 -5.45 -18.46 5.83
N SER A 32 -4.17 -18.76 6.07
CA SER A 32 -3.61 -19.09 7.38
C SER A 32 -2.76 -17.96 7.97
N ILE A 33 -2.81 -16.75 7.40
CA ILE A 33 -2.06 -15.59 7.91
C ILE A 33 -2.60 -15.19 9.29
N GLY A 34 -1.71 -15.27 10.30
CA GLY A 34 -1.97 -14.90 11.68
C GLY A 34 -1.13 -13.68 12.14
N PRO A 35 -1.06 -13.45 13.47
CA PRO A 35 -0.38 -12.30 14.06
C PRO A 35 1.13 -12.23 13.74
N ASP A 36 1.80 -13.38 13.66
CA ASP A 36 3.23 -13.43 13.35
C ASP A 36 3.50 -12.97 11.91
N GLN A 37 2.63 -13.38 10.97
CA GLN A 37 2.71 -12.96 9.58
C GLN A 37 2.37 -11.47 9.39
N LEU A 38 1.55 -10.88 10.28
CA LEU A 38 1.29 -9.43 10.26
C LEU A 38 2.58 -8.63 10.46
N THR A 39 3.46 -9.07 11.37
CA THR A 39 4.76 -8.41 11.60
C THR A 39 5.63 -8.45 10.35
N CYS A 40 5.68 -9.60 9.68
CA CYS A 40 6.39 -9.75 8.40
C CYS A 40 5.79 -8.85 7.29
N ILE A 41 4.46 -8.75 7.20
CA ILE A 41 3.78 -7.86 6.25
C ILE A 41 4.12 -6.39 6.52
N GLN A 42 4.16 -6.00 7.80
CA GLN A 42 4.52 -4.64 8.21
C GLN A 42 5.99 -4.31 7.91
N ASP A 43 6.90 -5.26 8.07
CA ASP A 43 8.28 -5.10 7.65
C ASP A 43 8.41 -5.00 6.11
N LEU A 44 7.64 -5.80 5.38
CA LEU A 44 7.59 -5.74 3.93
C LEU A 44 7.09 -4.39 3.42
N SER A 45 6.05 -3.83 4.06
CA SER A 45 5.53 -2.52 3.70
C SER A 45 6.51 -1.39 4.01
N ARG A 46 7.29 -1.49 5.11
CA ARG A 46 8.42 -0.58 5.38
C ARG A 46 9.45 -0.59 4.26
N ARG A 47 9.92 -1.77 3.87
CA ARG A 47 10.93 -1.93 2.79
C ARG A 47 10.42 -1.43 1.44
N ASN A 48 9.10 -1.49 1.22
CA ASN A 48 8.45 -1.12 -0.02
C ASN A 48 7.72 0.23 0.00
N ALA A 49 7.89 1.07 1.04
CA ALA A 49 7.14 2.31 1.20
C ALA A 49 7.14 3.20 -0.06
N ARG A 50 8.33 3.41 -0.67
CA ARG A 50 8.47 4.19 -1.92
C ARG A 50 7.73 3.55 -3.11
N LYS A 51 7.74 2.22 -3.21
CA LYS A 51 7.04 1.48 -4.26
C LYS A 51 5.53 1.60 -4.09
N ILE A 52 5.05 1.47 -2.85
CA ILE A 52 3.65 1.69 -2.47
C ILE A 52 3.22 3.11 -2.86
N THR A 53 3.98 4.14 -2.48
CA THR A 53 3.67 5.53 -2.86
C THR A 53 3.53 5.69 -4.37
N ARG A 54 4.51 5.22 -5.15
CA ARG A 54 4.49 5.37 -6.63
C ARG A 54 3.29 4.68 -7.26
N LEU A 55 2.90 3.51 -6.77
CA LEU A 55 1.73 2.82 -7.26
C LEU A 55 0.45 3.56 -6.89
N LEU A 56 0.32 4.08 -5.67
CA LEU A 56 -0.84 4.87 -5.27
C LEU A 56 -0.97 6.15 -6.11
N VAL A 57 0.15 6.81 -6.43
CA VAL A 57 0.16 7.96 -7.35
C VAL A 57 -0.29 7.52 -8.75
N HIS A 58 0.23 6.40 -9.26
CA HIS A 58 -0.19 5.88 -10.57
C HIS A 58 -1.67 5.49 -10.60
N GLU A 59 -2.19 4.89 -9.53
CA GLU A 59 -3.63 4.60 -9.41
C GLU A 59 -4.44 5.89 -9.41
N ALA A 60 -3.98 6.94 -8.70
CA ALA A 60 -4.64 8.23 -8.67
C ALA A 60 -4.64 8.94 -10.05
N ILE A 61 -3.54 8.89 -10.80
CA ILE A 61 -3.45 9.42 -12.17
C ILE A 61 -4.49 8.76 -13.09
N GLY A 62 -4.76 7.47 -12.88
CA GLY A 62 -5.73 6.72 -13.67
C GLY A 62 -7.19 6.97 -13.31
N GLN A 63 -7.49 7.83 -12.32
CA GLN A 63 -8.86 8.19 -11.94
C GLN A 63 -9.23 9.54 -12.54
N ASP A 64 -10.24 9.55 -13.42
CA ASP A 64 -10.74 10.79 -14.04
C ASP A 64 -11.28 11.82 -13.01
N SER A 65 -11.66 11.36 -11.82
CA SER A 65 -12.18 12.18 -10.73
C SER A 65 -11.11 12.92 -9.91
N ILE A 66 -9.82 12.63 -10.14
CA ILE A 66 -8.71 13.23 -9.40
C ILE A 66 -7.95 14.17 -10.33
N GLN A 67 -8.18 15.47 -10.14
CA GLN A 67 -7.60 16.54 -10.95
C GLN A 67 -6.72 17.49 -10.13
N THR A 68 -6.91 17.52 -8.81
CA THR A 68 -6.17 18.41 -7.90
C THR A 68 -5.39 17.64 -6.85
N SER A 69 -4.36 18.28 -6.29
CA SER A 69 -3.60 17.75 -5.15
C SER A 69 -4.50 17.40 -3.96
N ALA A 70 -5.51 18.22 -3.66
CA ALA A 70 -6.46 17.97 -2.57
C ALA A 70 -7.32 16.71 -2.81
N GLN A 71 -7.76 16.47 -4.05
CA GLN A 71 -8.49 15.23 -4.39
C GLN A 71 -7.58 14.01 -4.30
N ALA A 72 -6.31 14.15 -4.70
CA ALA A 72 -5.32 13.07 -4.61
C ALA A 72 -5.02 12.71 -3.14
N GLU A 73 -4.97 13.70 -2.24
CA GLU A 73 -4.80 13.48 -0.80
C GLU A 73 -6.00 12.75 -0.19
N GLN A 74 -7.23 13.13 -0.55
CA GLN A 74 -8.44 12.42 -0.11
C GLN A 74 -8.44 10.96 -0.59
N TYR A 75 -8.04 10.73 -1.83
CA TYR A 75 -7.85 9.39 -2.37
C TYR A 75 -6.81 8.61 -1.57
N LEU A 76 -5.65 9.22 -1.27
CA LEU A 76 -4.61 8.58 -0.48
C LEU A 76 -5.15 8.11 0.87
N GLU A 77 -5.85 8.97 1.62
CA GLU A 77 -6.35 8.60 2.94
C GLU A 77 -7.36 7.45 2.88
N GLN A 78 -8.21 7.38 1.85
CA GLN A 78 -9.09 6.23 1.63
C GLN A 78 -8.29 4.94 1.40
N ARG A 79 -7.19 5.00 0.65
CA ARG A 79 -6.33 3.84 0.40
C ARG A 79 -5.56 3.43 1.66
N LEU A 80 -5.02 4.37 2.42
CA LEU A 80 -4.32 4.08 3.68
C LEU A 80 -5.27 3.50 4.73
N ALA A 81 -6.51 4.00 4.80
CA ALA A 81 -7.56 3.43 5.63
C ALA A 81 -7.92 2.01 5.17
N PHE A 82 -8.01 1.78 3.85
CA PHE A 82 -8.23 0.45 3.29
C PHE A 82 -7.13 -0.53 3.69
N PHE A 83 -5.84 -0.15 3.66
CA PHE A 83 -4.76 -1.05 4.08
C PHE A 83 -4.74 -1.32 5.59
N GLY A 84 -5.36 -0.46 6.41
CA GLY A 84 -5.47 -0.67 7.85
C GLY A 84 -4.11 -0.92 8.51
N ASP A 85 -4.02 -1.95 9.32
CA ASP A 85 -2.81 -2.28 10.10
C ASP A 85 -1.72 -3.01 9.30
N LEU A 86 -1.95 -3.32 8.02
CA LEU A 86 -0.90 -3.89 7.16
C LEU A 86 0.20 -2.89 6.85
N ILE A 87 -0.14 -1.61 6.86
CA ILE A 87 0.80 -0.50 6.73
C ILE A 87 0.89 0.17 8.11
N PRO A 88 2.02 0.05 8.80
CA PRO A 88 2.25 0.74 10.07
C PRO A 88 2.11 2.26 9.96
N ASN A 89 1.76 2.93 11.05
CA ASN A 89 1.55 4.39 11.04
C ASN A 89 2.81 5.17 10.61
N ASP A 90 4.00 4.73 11.03
CA ASP A 90 5.27 5.29 10.59
C ASP A 90 5.45 5.22 9.07
N VAL A 91 5.01 4.12 8.45
CA VAL A 91 5.04 3.96 6.99
C VAL A 91 3.96 4.79 6.31
N LYS A 92 2.76 4.90 6.91
CA LYS A 92 1.69 5.77 6.39
C LYS A 92 2.15 7.22 6.31
N ASP A 93 2.81 7.72 7.34
CA ASP A 93 3.34 9.09 7.38
C ASP A 93 4.40 9.32 6.29
N GLN A 94 5.31 8.34 6.12
CA GLN A 94 6.27 8.38 5.02
C GLN A 94 5.59 8.33 3.64
N ILE A 95 4.53 7.54 3.47
CA ILE A 95 3.78 7.49 2.22
C ILE A 95 3.11 8.84 1.95
N ARG A 96 2.49 9.48 2.96
CA ARG A 96 1.87 10.81 2.84
C ARG A 96 2.85 11.87 2.37
N GLU A 97 4.01 11.95 3.01
CA GLU A 97 5.05 12.92 2.64
C GLU A 97 5.51 12.74 1.18
N ASN A 98 5.84 11.49 0.80
CA ASN A 98 6.28 11.19 -0.55
C ASN A 98 5.17 11.41 -1.59
N PHE A 99 3.93 11.05 -1.25
CA PHE A 99 2.77 11.21 -2.13
C PHE A 99 2.50 12.70 -2.37
N GLY A 100 2.43 13.50 -1.31
CA GLY A 100 2.22 14.95 -1.38
C GLY A 100 3.31 15.64 -2.21
N THR A 101 4.57 15.22 -2.06
CA THR A 101 5.67 15.71 -2.90
C THR A 101 5.44 15.44 -4.40
N LEU A 102 4.92 14.25 -4.74
CA LEU A 102 4.67 13.85 -6.13
C LEU A 102 3.41 14.48 -6.73
N THR A 103 2.43 14.84 -5.91
CA THR A 103 1.15 15.42 -6.36
C THR A 103 1.06 16.94 -6.14
N ALA A 104 2.10 17.58 -5.59
CA ALA A 104 2.10 19.00 -5.24
C ALA A 104 1.71 19.94 -6.40
N MET A 105 2.04 19.55 -7.63
CA MET A 105 1.79 20.35 -8.84
C MET A 105 0.50 19.98 -9.57
N TRP A 106 -0.33 19.10 -9.02
CA TRP A 106 -1.56 18.66 -9.68
C TRP A 106 -2.66 19.71 -9.52
N GLY A 107 -3.15 20.20 -10.67
CA GLY A 107 -4.30 21.10 -10.73
C GLY A 107 -4.08 22.43 -10.01
N SER A 108 -2.84 22.91 -9.95
CA SER A 108 -2.51 24.29 -9.57
C SER A 108 -2.93 25.30 -10.63
#